data_AF-A0A9E2Z5A6-F1
#
_entry.id   AF-A0A9E2Z5A6-F1
#
_cell.length_a   1.000
_cell.length_b   1.000
_cell.length_c   1.000
_cell.angle_alpha   90.00
_cell.angle_beta   90.00
_cell.angle_gamma   90.00
#
_symmetry.space_group_name_H-M   'P 1'
#
loop_
_entity.id
_entity.type
_entity.pdbx_description
1 polymer ?
#
loop_
_entity_poly.entity_id
_entity_poly.type
_entity_poly.pdbx_seq_one_letter_code
_entity_poly.pdbx_strand_id
1 'polypeptide(L)'
;MRKGIARDSAPAAPIAEPHDDETLTDRAYRLIEELIVTLALPPGTILSEQSLAQRLGIGRTPIREALQRLARDGLVVILPRRGILVSQINLKTQMRLLEVRRELERLMARGAAERATPQEIAKFSSIARDMRTASDQADDMTFMRLDRALNELVSQAARNEFAARAMGLMHGLSRRFWYQHYREAGDLPLSARLHADLADAIAKRNAAAASKASDRLIDYIESFARKTIET
;
A
#
# COMPACT_ATOMS: atom_id res chain seq x y z
N MET A 1 30.98 18.44 7.62
CA MET A 1 29.62 18.85 8.02
C MET A 1 28.66 18.55 6.89
N ARG A 2 27.87 17.46 7.00
CA ARG A 2 26.83 17.15 6.01
C ARG A 2 25.56 17.92 6.38
N LYS A 3 25.15 18.88 5.54
CA LYS A 3 23.86 19.58 5.69
C LYS A 3 22.74 18.55 5.54
N GLY A 4 21.91 18.42 6.56
CA GLY A 4 20.71 17.59 6.52
C GLY A 4 19.75 18.15 5.47
N ILE A 5 19.49 17.37 4.43
CA ILE A 5 18.40 17.62 3.50
C ILE A 5 17.13 17.41 4.31
N ALA A 6 16.37 18.49 4.54
CA ALA A 6 15.02 18.40 5.05
C ALA A 6 14.23 17.50 4.09
N ARG A 7 13.85 16.31 4.56
CA ARG A 7 12.99 15.40 3.80
C ARG A 7 11.60 16.01 3.83
N ASP A 8 11.26 16.76 2.78
CA ASP A 8 9.87 17.13 2.52
C ASP A 8 9.04 15.84 2.51
N SER A 9 8.13 15.72 3.47
CA SER A 9 7.20 14.61 3.56
C SER A 9 6.42 14.52 2.26
N ALA A 10 6.33 13.31 1.68
CA ALA A 10 5.40 13.06 0.58
C ALA A 10 4.01 13.57 0.98
N PRO A 11 3.25 14.23 0.09
CA PRO A 11 1.92 14.69 0.44
C PRO A 11 1.11 13.47 0.85
N ALA A 12 0.51 13.51 2.03
CA ALA A 12 -0.39 12.44 2.47
C ALA A 12 -1.50 12.32 1.42
N ALA A 13 -1.75 11.11 0.93
CA ALA A 13 -2.92 10.89 0.09
C ALA A 13 -4.16 11.30 0.92
N PRO A 14 -5.20 11.90 0.32
CA PRO A 14 -6.40 12.25 1.05
C PRO A 14 -6.91 11.01 1.78
N ILE A 15 -7.04 11.15 3.10
CA ILE A 15 -7.59 10.14 4.00
C ILE A 15 -8.94 9.73 3.41
N ALA A 16 -9.10 8.44 3.07
CA ALA A 16 -10.37 7.93 2.58
C ALA A 16 -11.50 8.34 3.53
N GLU A 17 -12.63 8.80 2.97
CA GLU A 17 -13.79 9.15 3.78
C GLU A 17 -14.24 7.92 4.61
N PRO A 18 -14.66 8.12 5.87
CA PRO A 18 -15.14 7.04 6.71
C PRO A 18 -16.33 6.34 6.05
N HIS A 19 -16.39 5.01 6.16
CA HIS A 19 -17.60 4.25 5.84
C HIS A 19 -18.54 4.28 7.04
N ASP A 20 -19.86 4.37 6.81
CA ASP A 20 -20.88 4.52 7.87
C ASP A 20 -20.85 3.40 8.95
N ASP A 21 -20.25 2.25 8.64
CA ASP A 21 -20.09 1.10 9.56
C ASP A 21 -18.66 0.93 10.14
N GLU A 22 -17.75 1.87 9.94
CA GLU A 22 -16.34 1.74 10.38
C GLU A 22 -16.21 1.86 11.91
N THR A 23 -15.66 0.84 12.56
CA THR A 23 -15.37 0.90 14.00
C THR A 23 -14.27 1.93 14.30
N LEU A 24 -14.27 2.53 15.50
CA LEU A 24 -13.19 3.44 15.90
C LEU A 24 -11.81 2.78 15.87
N THR A 25 -11.74 1.47 16.08
CA THR A 25 -10.50 0.68 15.99
C THR A 25 -10.04 0.54 14.54
N ASP A 26 -10.95 0.27 13.59
CA ASP A 26 -10.62 0.22 12.16
C ASP A 26 -10.17 1.59 11.63
N ARG A 27 -10.89 2.64 12.04
CA ARG A 27 -10.52 4.02 11.72
C ARG A 27 -9.14 4.37 12.27
N ALA A 28 -8.86 4.03 13.53
CA ALA A 28 -7.55 4.25 14.15
C ALA A 28 -6.45 3.48 13.40
N TYR A 29 -6.69 2.21 13.07
CA TYR A 29 -5.76 1.39 12.31
C TYR A 29 -5.42 2.04 10.97
N ARG A 30 -6.44 2.39 10.18
CA ARG A 30 -6.27 2.99 8.84
C ARG A 30 -5.52 4.31 8.89
N LEU A 31 -5.86 5.19 9.85
CA LEU A 31 -5.20 6.49 10.00
C LEU A 31 -3.73 6.35 10.41
N ILE A 32 -3.42 5.44 11.33
CA ILE A 32 -2.03 5.23 11.78
C ILE A 32 -1.23 4.52 10.69
N GLU A 33 -1.81 3.53 9.99
CA GLU A 33 -1.19 2.87 8.83
C GLU A 33 -0.81 3.92 7.78
N GLU A 34 -1.74 4.80 7.39
CA GLU A 34 -1.50 5.85 6.40
C GLU A 34 -0.33 6.75 6.82
N LEU A 35 -0.29 7.18 8.08
CA LEU A 35 0.80 7.99 8.61
C LEU A 35 2.16 7.26 8.54
N ILE A 36 2.19 5.95 8.79
CA ILE A 36 3.42 5.14 8.72
C ILE A 36 3.83 4.91 7.25
N VAL A 37 2.88 4.57 6.38
CA VAL A 37 3.12 4.23 4.97
C VAL A 37 3.60 5.43 4.17
N THR A 38 3.01 6.60 4.42
CA THR A 38 3.39 7.88 3.79
C THR A 38 4.64 8.52 4.40
N LEU A 39 5.23 7.88 5.42
CA LEU A 39 6.39 8.37 6.17
C LEU A 39 6.14 9.67 6.98
N ALA A 40 4.88 10.08 7.17
CA ALA A 40 4.52 11.13 8.12
C ALA A 40 4.82 10.72 9.58
N LEU A 41 4.94 9.42 9.84
CA LEU A 41 5.59 8.80 10.99
C LEU A 41 6.79 7.99 10.49
N PRO A 42 8.00 8.58 10.46
CA PRO A 42 9.17 7.93 9.87
C PRO A 42 9.60 6.65 10.61
N PRO A 43 10.25 5.70 9.91
CA PRO A 43 10.89 4.55 10.55
C PRO A 43 11.83 4.95 11.69
N GLY A 44 11.77 4.23 12.80
CA GLY A 44 12.56 4.52 14.00
C GLY A 44 11.94 5.54 14.97
N THR A 45 10.83 6.18 14.59
CA THR A 45 10.11 7.10 15.49
C THR A 45 9.52 6.35 16.68
N ILE A 46 9.67 6.89 17.89
CA ILE A 46 9.03 6.39 19.12
C ILE A 46 7.86 7.30 19.48
N LEU A 47 6.69 6.69 19.71
CA LEU A 47 5.42 7.35 19.98
C LEU A 47 4.77 6.78 21.24
N SER A 48 3.82 7.52 21.81
CA SER A 48 2.95 6.99 22.87
C SER A 48 1.52 6.79 22.37
N GLU A 49 0.76 5.87 22.99
CA GLU A 49 -0.68 5.76 22.76
C GLU A 49 -1.40 7.10 23.00
N GLN A 50 -0.95 7.86 24.00
CA GLN A 50 -1.53 9.15 24.36
C GLN A 50 -1.32 10.19 23.26
N SER A 51 -0.12 10.29 22.70
CA SER A 51 0.16 11.23 21.60
C SER A 51 -0.64 10.91 20.35
N LEU A 52 -0.86 9.62 20.05
CA LEU A 52 -1.68 9.19 18.92
C LEU A 52 -3.17 9.46 19.15
N ALA A 53 -3.68 9.18 20.36
CA ALA A 53 -5.04 9.48 20.75
C ALA A 53 -5.36 10.98 20.61
N GLN A 54 -4.46 11.85 21.10
CA GLN A 54 -4.59 13.29 20.96
C GLN A 54 -4.53 13.75 19.51
N ARG A 55 -3.57 13.24 18.72
CA ARG A 55 -3.41 13.62 17.31
C ARG A 55 -4.62 13.24 16.45
N LEU A 56 -5.22 12.09 16.72
CA LEU A 56 -6.32 11.56 15.90
C LEU A 56 -7.71 11.86 16.46
N GLY A 57 -7.81 12.40 17.68
CA GLY A 57 -9.10 12.61 18.34
C GLY A 57 -9.85 11.31 18.63
N ILE A 58 -9.14 10.18 18.75
CA ILE A 58 -9.70 8.85 18.97
C ILE A 58 -9.30 8.37 20.38
N GLY A 59 -10.23 7.72 21.09
CA GLY A 59 -10.02 7.22 22.45
C GLY A 59 -8.85 6.23 22.57
N ARG A 60 -8.31 6.08 23.79
CA ARG A 60 -7.11 5.25 24.04
C ARG A 60 -7.31 3.77 23.73
N THR A 61 -8.50 3.22 24.01
CA THR A 61 -8.81 1.80 23.75
C THR A 61 -8.74 1.46 22.25
N PRO A 62 -9.46 2.15 21.35
CA PRO A 62 -9.34 1.88 19.91
C PRO A 62 -7.93 2.13 19.35
N ILE A 63 -7.21 3.14 19.87
CA ILE A 63 -5.79 3.35 19.53
C ILE A 63 -4.93 2.15 19.93
N ARG A 64 -5.09 1.64 21.15
CA ARG A 64 -4.33 0.48 21.64
C ARG A 64 -4.61 -0.76 20.79
N GLU A 65 -5.87 -1.04 20.49
CA GLU A 65 -6.26 -2.19 19.65
C GLU A 65 -5.70 -2.07 18.23
N ALA A 66 -5.77 -0.88 17.63
CA ALA A 66 -5.15 -0.60 16.34
C ALA A 66 -3.65 -0.84 16.37
N LEU A 67 -2.95 -0.39 17.42
CA LEU A 67 -1.50 -0.60 17.58
C LEU A 67 -1.13 -2.07 17.76
N GLN A 68 -1.97 -2.87 18.44
CA GLN A 68 -1.78 -4.31 18.54
C GLN A 68 -1.90 -5.00 17.18
N ARG A 69 -2.86 -4.57 16.34
CA ARG A 69 -2.98 -5.04 14.95
C ARG A 69 -1.77 -4.62 14.11
N LEU A 70 -1.41 -3.35 14.11
CA LEU A 70 -0.23 -2.84 13.40
C LEU A 70 1.08 -3.53 13.83
N ALA A 71 1.18 -3.95 15.09
CA ALA A 71 2.32 -4.73 15.57
C ALA A 71 2.35 -6.15 15.00
N ARG A 72 1.19 -6.82 14.90
CA ARG A 72 1.06 -8.12 14.22
C ARG A 72 1.42 -8.01 12.74
N ASP A 73 1.10 -6.88 12.13
CA ASP A 73 1.38 -6.59 10.73
C ASP A 73 2.81 -6.12 10.49
N GLY A 74 3.61 -5.97 11.56
CA GLY A 74 5.02 -5.60 11.49
C GLY A 74 5.28 -4.12 11.21
N LEU A 75 4.26 -3.27 11.20
CA LEU A 75 4.40 -1.81 10.97
C LEU A 75 4.93 -1.07 12.19
N VAL A 76 4.69 -1.60 13.39
CA VAL A 76 5.23 -1.09 14.65
C VAL A 76 5.76 -2.20 15.55
N VAL A 77 6.58 -1.83 16.53
CA VAL A 77 7.03 -2.70 17.62
C VAL A 77 6.60 -2.06 18.94
N ILE A 78 5.87 -2.82 19.76
CA ILE A 78 5.46 -2.38 21.09
C ILE A 78 6.64 -2.59 22.04
N LEU A 79 7.18 -1.50 22.58
CA LEU A 79 8.30 -1.52 23.52
C LEU A 79 7.78 -1.34 24.95
N PRO A 80 7.87 -2.36 25.83
CA PRO A 80 7.41 -2.25 27.21
C PRO A 80 7.99 -1.02 27.91
N ARG A 81 7.11 -0.16 28.46
CA ARG A 81 7.45 1.07 29.18
C ARG A 81 8.19 2.15 28.37
N ARG A 82 8.46 1.93 27.07
CA ARG A 82 9.18 2.87 26.20
C ARG A 82 8.29 3.46 25.10
N GLY A 83 7.14 2.86 24.83
CA GLY A 83 6.17 3.33 23.84
C GLY A 83 6.08 2.41 22.63
N ILE A 84 5.79 3.00 21.48
CA ILE A 84 5.59 2.29 20.21
C ILE A 84 6.66 2.77 19.23
N LEU A 85 7.46 1.85 18.72
CA LEU A 85 8.48 2.11 17.72
C LEU A 85 7.92 1.85 16.32
N VAL A 86 8.01 2.81 15.41
CA VAL A 86 7.73 2.55 13.98
C VAL A 86 8.85 1.68 13.40
N SER A 87 8.48 0.54 12.80
CA SER A 87 9.44 -0.47 12.34
C SER A 87 10.40 0.07 11.28
N GLN A 88 11.65 -0.39 11.27
CA GLN A 88 12.63 -0.05 10.23
C GLN A 88 12.25 -0.65 8.86
N ILE A 89 12.57 0.05 7.77
CA ILE A 89 12.44 -0.47 6.40
C ILE A 89 13.75 -1.21 6.04
N ASN A 90 13.64 -2.48 5.63
CA ASN A 90 14.79 -3.33 5.33
C ASN A 90 14.57 -4.08 4.03
N LEU A 91 15.50 -3.93 3.09
CA LEU A 91 15.42 -4.58 1.79
C LEU A 91 15.40 -6.12 1.86
N LYS A 92 16.18 -6.76 2.74
CA LYS A 92 16.17 -8.23 2.86
C LYS A 92 14.79 -8.75 3.29
N THR A 93 14.09 -7.99 4.12
CA THR A 93 12.72 -8.30 4.49
C THR A 93 11.75 -8.00 3.36
N GLN A 94 11.95 -6.89 2.64
CA GLN A 94 11.17 -6.55 1.44
C GLN A 94 11.27 -7.64 0.37
N MET A 95 12.46 -8.18 0.08
CA MET A 95 12.60 -9.23 -0.93
C MET A 95 11.85 -10.51 -0.55
N ARG A 96 11.97 -10.95 0.71
CA ARG A 96 11.20 -12.10 1.23
C ARG A 96 9.69 -11.86 1.23
N LEU A 97 9.26 -10.62 1.48
CA LEU A 97 7.86 -10.21 1.38
C LEU A 97 7.35 -10.38 -0.06
N LEU A 98 8.13 -9.94 -1.05
CA LEU A 98 7.76 -9.99 -2.46
C LEU A 98 7.63 -11.42 -2.99
N GLU A 99 8.40 -12.37 -2.47
CA GLU A 99 8.27 -13.80 -2.78
C GLU A 99 6.84 -14.32 -2.51
N VAL A 100 6.29 -14.00 -1.34
CA VAL A 100 4.94 -14.42 -0.95
C VAL A 100 3.87 -13.55 -1.64
N ARG A 101 4.13 -12.24 -1.74
CA ARG A 101 3.23 -11.29 -2.40
C ARG A 101 2.93 -11.71 -3.84
N ARG A 102 3.94 -12.17 -4.59
CA ARG A 102 3.79 -12.62 -5.98
C ARG A 102 2.67 -13.66 -6.13
N GLU A 103 2.69 -14.70 -5.30
CA GLU A 103 1.74 -15.80 -5.40
C GLU A 103 0.32 -15.37 -5.03
N LEU A 104 0.19 -14.54 -3.98
CA LEU A 104 -1.11 -14.03 -3.55
C LEU A 104 -1.69 -13.00 -4.52
N GLU A 105 -0.87 -12.13 -5.09
CA GLU A 105 -1.33 -11.13 -6.06
C GLU A 105 -1.77 -11.78 -7.37
N ARG A 106 -1.04 -12.81 -7.84
CA ARG A 106 -1.46 -13.64 -8.98
C ARG A 106 -2.82 -14.30 -8.72
N LEU A 107 -2.99 -14.91 -7.53
CA LEU A 107 -4.26 -15.52 -7.13
C LEU A 107 -5.41 -14.52 -7.12
N MET A 108 -5.20 -13.33 -6.54
CA MET A 108 -6.22 -12.29 -6.45
C MET A 108 -6.53 -11.67 -7.81
N ALA A 109 -5.53 -11.38 -8.64
CA ALA A 109 -5.72 -10.84 -9.99
C ALA A 109 -6.55 -11.78 -10.87
N ARG A 110 -6.20 -13.07 -10.86
CA ARG A 110 -6.98 -14.12 -11.52
C ARG A 110 -8.42 -14.17 -10.98
N GLY A 111 -8.56 -14.23 -9.66
CA GLY A 111 -9.86 -14.26 -9.00
C GLY A 111 -10.74 -13.06 -9.35
N ALA A 112 -10.16 -11.86 -9.42
CA ALA A 112 -10.87 -10.64 -9.77
C ALA A 112 -11.34 -10.67 -11.23
N ALA A 113 -10.50 -11.13 -12.16
CA ALA A 113 -10.88 -11.27 -13.58
C ALA A 113 -12.04 -12.25 -13.77
N GLU A 114 -12.08 -13.33 -12.97
CA GLU A 114 -13.12 -14.36 -13.05
C GLU A 114 -14.43 -13.94 -12.35
N ARG A 115 -14.33 -13.23 -11.22
CA ARG A 115 -15.47 -13.03 -10.28
C ARG A 115 -16.00 -11.61 -10.19
N ALA A 116 -15.33 -10.61 -10.76
CA ALA A 116 -15.80 -9.23 -10.73
C ALA A 116 -17.21 -9.10 -11.33
N THR A 117 -18.05 -8.28 -10.71
CA THR A 117 -19.36 -7.86 -11.22
C THR A 117 -19.21 -6.90 -12.40
N PRO A 118 -20.24 -6.71 -13.24
CA PRO A 118 -20.20 -5.71 -14.32
C PRO A 118 -19.85 -4.30 -13.84
N GLN A 119 -20.32 -3.92 -12.64
CA GLN A 119 -20.02 -2.62 -12.03
C GLN A 119 -18.55 -2.50 -11.64
N GLU A 120 -17.97 -3.55 -11.02
CA GLU A 120 -16.54 -3.59 -10.70
C GLU A 120 -15.67 -3.60 -11.96
N ILE A 121 -16.08 -4.31 -13.02
CA ILE A 121 -15.40 -4.29 -14.33
C ILE A 121 -15.35 -2.86 -14.91
N ALA A 122 -16.45 -2.11 -14.84
CA ALA A 122 -16.47 -0.71 -15.27
C ALA A 122 -15.50 0.15 -14.43
N LYS A 123 -15.39 -0.09 -13.12
CA LYS A 123 -14.42 0.59 -12.25
C LYS A 123 -12.97 0.24 -12.64
N PHE A 124 -12.65 -1.04 -12.89
CA PHE A 124 -11.33 -1.44 -13.37
C PHE A 124 -10.97 -0.75 -14.69
N SER A 125 -11.91 -0.67 -15.65
CA SER A 125 -11.71 0.06 -16.91
C SER A 125 -11.43 1.55 -16.69
N SER A 126 -12.10 2.19 -15.71
CA SER A 126 -11.83 3.59 -15.36
C SER A 126 -10.43 3.74 -14.76
N ILE A 127 -10.09 2.91 -13.77
CA ILE A 127 -8.78 2.93 -13.12
C ILE A 127 -7.66 2.71 -14.15
N ALA A 128 -7.83 1.78 -15.08
CA ALA A 128 -6.85 1.55 -16.14
C ALA A 128 -6.61 2.80 -17.00
N ARG A 129 -7.68 3.50 -17.40
CA ARG A 129 -7.58 4.73 -18.19
C ARG A 129 -6.91 5.84 -17.40
N ASP A 130 -7.34 6.06 -16.15
CA ASP A 130 -6.83 7.14 -15.31
C ASP A 130 -5.36 6.90 -14.91
N MET A 131 -4.95 5.64 -14.73
CA MET A 131 -3.55 5.25 -14.52
C MET A 131 -2.67 5.57 -15.74
N ARG A 132 -3.18 5.37 -16.97
CA ARG A 132 -2.45 5.76 -18.20
C ARG A 132 -2.28 7.28 -18.27
N THR A 133 -3.33 8.05 -17.97
CA THR A 133 -3.26 9.51 -17.89
C THR A 133 -2.23 9.96 -16.85
N ALA A 134 -2.22 9.35 -15.65
CA ALA A 134 -1.25 9.66 -14.60
C ALA A 134 0.19 9.31 -15.02
N SER A 135 0.38 8.21 -15.78
CA SER A 135 1.66 7.87 -16.41
C SER A 135 2.13 8.97 -17.35
N ASP A 136 1.26 9.43 -18.25
CA ASP A 136 1.61 10.39 -19.32
C ASP A 136 1.93 11.78 -18.75
N GLN A 137 1.30 12.13 -17.63
CA GLN A 137 1.49 13.41 -16.93
C GLN A 137 2.55 13.36 -15.84
N ALA A 138 3.10 12.17 -15.53
CA ALA A 138 3.95 11.94 -14.36
C ALA A 138 3.31 12.48 -13.06
N ASP A 139 2.00 12.24 -12.89
CA ASP A 139 1.23 12.70 -11.73
C ASP A 139 1.29 11.66 -10.60
N ASP A 140 2.28 11.84 -9.73
CA ASP A 140 2.52 10.96 -8.59
C ASP A 140 1.31 10.85 -7.67
N MET A 141 0.63 11.98 -7.42
CA MET A 141 -0.49 12.04 -6.47
C MET A 141 -1.70 11.27 -6.97
N THR A 142 -2.02 11.43 -8.26
CA THR A 142 -3.09 10.66 -8.89
C THR A 142 -2.74 9.18 -8.96
N PHE A 143 -1.49 8.83 -9.30
CA PHE A 143 -1.02 7.44 -9.29
C PHE A 143 -1.22 6.79 -7.91
N MET A 144 -0.79 7.44 -6.82
CA MET A 144 -0.86 6.87 -5.47
C MET A 144 -2.30 6.65 -5.01
N ARG A 145 -3.21 7.57 -5.35
CA ARG A 145 -4.65 7.41 -5.10
C ARG A 145 -5.23 6.24 -5.88
N LEU A 146 -4.88 6.10 -7.16
CA LEU A 146 -5.37 5.04 -8.03
C LEU A 146 -4.79 3.68 -7.66
N ASP A 147 -3.53 3.60 -7.22
CA ASP A 147 -2.88 2.37 -6.78
C ASP A 147 -3.63 1.79 -5.58
N ARG A 148 -3.91 2.63 -4.58
CA ARG A 148 -4.73 2.23 -3.43
C ARG A 148 -6.11 1.73 -3.85
N ALA A 149 -6.79 2.48 -4.73
CA ALA A 149 -8.13 2.11 -5.21
C ALA A 149 -8.11 0.79 -6.01
N LEU A 150 -7.07 0.56 -6.81
CA LEU A 150 -6.89 -0.68 -7.56
C LEU A 150 -6.70 -1.86 -6.60
N ASN A 151 -5.78 -1.75 -5.65
CA ASN A 151 -5.48 -2.80 -4.68
C ASN A 151 -6.71 -3.18 -3.83
N GLU A 152 -7.49 -2.19 -3.41
CA GLU A 152 -8.74 -2.38 -2.69
C GLU A 152 -9.79 -3.10 -3.57
N LEU A 153 -9.99 -2.63 -4.80
CA LEU A 153 -10.94 -3.22 -5.74
C LEU A 153 -10.55 -4.67 -6.12
N VAL A 154 -9.26 -4.95 -6.33
CA VAL A 154 -8.75 -6.32 -6.55
C VAL A 154 -9.05 -7.19 -5.35
N SER A 155 -8.75 -6.74 -4.13
CA SER A 155 -8.98 -7.50 -2.90
C SER A 155 -10.46 -7.86 -2.72
N GLN A 156 -11.36 -6.93 -3.04
CA GLN A 156 -12.80 -7.16 -3.00
C GLN A 156 -13.25 -8.08 -4.13
N ALA A 157 -12.98 -7.73 -5.39
CA ALA A 157 -13.43 -8.44 -6.59
C ALA A 157 -12.86 -9.86 -6.68
N ALA A 158 -11.70 -10.10 -6.07
CA ALA A 158 -11.13 -11.43 -5.98
C ALA A 158 -12.01 -12.40 -5.20
N ARG A 159 -12.94 -11.96 -4.33
CA ARG A 159 -13.83 -12.83 -3.53
C ARG A 159 -13.07 -13.99 -2.87
N ASN A 160 -11.92 -13.66 -2.27
CA ASN A 160 -11.12 -14.59 -1.50
C ASN A 160 -10.63 -13.87 -0.23
N GLU A 161 -11.43 -13.99 0.82
CA GLU A 161 -11.21 -13.30 2.09
C GLU A 161 -9.92 -13.76 2.79
N PHE A 162 -9.46 -14.98 2.54
CA PHE A 162 -8.20 -15.48 3.09
C PHE A 162 -7.00 -14.80 2.41
N ALA A 163 -7.01 -14.73 1.08
CA ALA A 163 -5.98 -14.03 0.32
C ALA A 163 -5.98 -12.53 0.63
N ALA A 164 -7.15 -11.90 0.68
CA ALA A 164 -7.27 -10.48 1.01
C ALA A 164 -6.71 -10.15 2.40
N ARG A 165 -7.02 -10.97 3.42
CA ARG A 165 -6.44 -10.79 4.77
C ARG A 165 -4.93 -10.98 4.80
N ALA A 166 -4.40 -12.00 4.10
CA ALA A 166 -2.96 -12.21 4.01
C ALA A 166 -2.24 -11.05 3.30
N MET A 167 -2.88 -10.48 2.27
CA MET A 167 -2.35 -9.37 1.48
C MET A 167 -2.36 -8.02 2.19
N GLY A 168 -3.33 -7.76 3.08
CA GLY A 168 -3.40 -6.52 3.86
C GLY A 168 -2.09 -6.19 4.58
N LEU A 169 -1.46 -7.19 5.20
CA LEU A 169 -0.16 -7.06 5.88
C LEU A 169 0.95 -6.58 4.93
N MET A 170 0.97 -7.15 3.72
CA MET A 170 2.07 -6.97 2.78
C MET A 170 1.94 -5.66 1.99
N HIS A 171 0.72 -5.19 1.73
CA HIS A 171 0.50 -3.92 1.05
C HIS A 171 1.07 -2.75 1.84
N GLY A 172 0.84 -2.66 3.15
CA GLY A 172 1.41 -1.57 3.97
C GLY A 172 2.94 -1.58 3.94
N LEU A 173 3.55 -2.74 4.17
CA LEU A 173 5.01 -2.90 4.17
C LEU A 173 5.64 -2.61 2.80
N SER A 174 5.01 -3.05 1.71
CA SER A 174 5.54 -2.82 0.36
C SER A 174 5.33 -1.39 -0.10
N ARG A 175 4.17 -0.77 0.21
CA ARG A 175 3.90 0.63 -0.14
C ARG A 175 4.88 1.56 0.56
N ARG A 176 5.12 1.39 1.86
CA ARG A 176 6.07 2.29 2.57
C ARG A 176 7.49 2.21 2.01
N PHE A 177 7.92 1.03 1.53
CA PHE A 177 9.21 0.88 0.85
C PHE A 177 9.24 1.73 -0.42
N TRP A 178 8.15 1.70 -1.20
CA TRP A 178 8.01 2.52 -2.39
C TRP A 178 8.01 4.01 -2.07
N TYR A 179 7.22 4.47 -1.09
CA TYR A 179 7.20 5.88 -0.64
C TYR A 179 8.58 6.40 -0.21
N GLN A 180 9.43 5.54 0.33
CA GLN A 180 10.79 5.91 0.73
C GLN A 180 11.70 6.21 -0.47
N HIS A 181 11.48 5.56 -1.61
CA HIS A 181 12.47 5.51 -2.70
C HIS A 181 11.95 6.02 -4.06
N TYR A 182 10.63 6.24 -4.22
CA TYR A 182 10.06 6.50 -5.55
C TYR A 182 10.57 7.78 -6.21
N ARG A 183 10.82 8.83 -5.41
CA ARG A 183 11.34 10.12 -5.92
C ARG A 183 12.76 10.01 -6.46
N GLU A 184 13.55 9.08 -5.92
CA GLU A 184 14.94 8.85 -6.34
C GLU A 184 14.99 7.99 -7.61
N ALA A 185 14.03 7.07 -7.79
CA ALA A 185 14.01 6.14 -8.91
C ALA A 185 13.48 6.73 -10.23
N GLY A 186 12.61 7.75 -10.18
CA GLY A 186 12.04 8.39 -11.38
C GLY A 186 11.19 7.50 -12.29
N ASP A 187 10.78 6.32 -11.82
CA ASP A 187 10.18 5.25 -12.65
C ASP A 187 8.63 5.21 -12.55
N LEU A 188 8.02 6.29 -12.06
CA LEU A 188 6.58 6.38 -11.85
C LEU A 188 5.75 6.13 -13.14
N PRO A 189 6.10 6.70 -14.31
CA PRO A 189 5.35 6.43 -15.52
C PRO A 189 5.30 4.94 -15.87
N LEU A 190 6.38 4.19 -15.66
CA LEU A 190 6.37 2.74 -15.88
C LEU A 190 5.49 2.03 -14.85
N SER A 191 5.62 2.39 -13.58
CA SER A 191 4.79 1.82 -12.52
C SER A 191 3.29 2.02 -12.81
N ALA A 192 2.88 3.24 -13.16
CA ALA A 192 1.52 3.57 -13.51
C ALA A 192 1.01 2.76 -14.72
N ARG A 193 1.82 2.60 -15.77
CA ARG A 193 1.48 1.74 -16.92
C ARG A 193 1.29 0.27 -16.53
N LEU A 194 2.15 -0.28 -15.67
CA LEU A 194 2.03 -1.68 -15.24
C LEU A 194 0.76 -1.93 -14.41
N HIS A 195 0.39 -1.00 -13.54
CA HIS A 195 -0.89 -1.07 -12.83
C HIS A 195 -2.09 -0.91 -13.78
N ALA A 196 -1.99 -0.03 -14.79
CA ALA A 196 -3.01 0.10 -15.82
C ALA A 196 -3.21 -1.21 -16.61
N ASP A 197 -2.13 -1.89 -16.96
CA ASP A 197 -2.18 -3.17 -17.69
C ASP A 197 -2.83 -4.28 -16.85
N LEU A 198 -2.58 -4.32 -15.54
CA LEU A 198 -3.26 -5.24 -14.62
C LEU A 198 -4.76 -4.95 -14.56
N ALA A 199 -5.14 -3.68 -14.35
CA ALA A 199 -6.54 -3.27 -14.28
C ALA A 199 -7.29 -3.57 -15.59
N ASP A 200 -6.67 -3.31 -16.74
CA ASP A 200 -7.23 -3.59 -18.07
C ASP A 200 -7.40 -5.09 -18.33
N ALA A 201 -6.43 -5.92 -17.93
CA ALA A 201 -6.53 -7.37 -18.06
C ALA A 201 -7.69 -7.96 -17.23
N ILE A 202 -7.89 -7.42 -16.02
CA ILE A 202 -9.04 -7.77 -15.17
C ILE A 202 -10.34 -7.29 -15.80
N ALA A 203 -10.39 -6.04 -16.29
CA ALA A 203 -11.57 -5.47 -16.93
C ALA A 203 -12.03 -6.27 -18.17
N LYS A 204 -11.08 -6.84 -18.92
CA LYS A 204 -11.33 -7.74 -20.06
C LYS A 204 -11.70 -9.17 -19.66
N ARG A 205 -11.82 -9.45 -18.35
CA ARG A 205 -12.08 -10.78 -17.79
C ARG A 205 -11.08 -11.85 -18.27
N ASN A 206 -9.85 -11.44 -18.56
CA ASN A 206 -8.83 -12.36 -19.02
C ASN A 206 -7.93 -12.77 -17.86
N ALA A 207 -8.31 -13.87 -17.19
CA ALA A 207 -7.59 -14.43 -16.05
C ALA A 207 -6.10 -14.68 -16.31
N ALA A 208 -5.76 -15.24 -17.48
CA ALA A 208 -4.37 -15.54 -17.84
C ALA A 208 -3.56 -14.24 -18.06
N ALA A 209 -4.15 -13.25 -18.73
CA ALA A 209 -3.52 -11.95 -18.92
C ALA A 209 -3.37 -11.20 -17.58
N ALA A 210 -4.35 -11.30 -16.68
CA ALA A 210 -4.30 -10.67 -15.35
C ALA A 210 -3.17 -11.24 -14.50
N SER A 211 -3.00 -12.57 -14.48
CA SER A 211 -1.86 -13.23 -13.82
C SER A 211 -0.53 -12.75 -14.39
N LYS A 212 -0.40 -12.70 -15.72
CA LYS A 212 0.84 -12.26 -16.39
C LYS A 212 1.15 -10.78 -16.14
N ALA A 213 0.13 -9.93 -16.10
CA ALA A 213 0.27 -8.52 -15.77
C ALA A 213 0.70 -8.33 -14.31
N SER A 214 0.12 -9.11 -13.39
CA SER A 214 0.53 -9.15 -11.98
C SER A 214 1.99 -9.57 -11.82
N ASP A 215 2.43 -10.63 -12.51
CA ASP A 215 3.83 -11.07 -12.47
C ASP A 215 4.79 -9.97 -12.95
N ARG A 216 4.48 -9.28 -14.06
CA ARG A 216 5.29 -8.16 -14.56
C ARG A 216 5.36 -6.99 -13.58
N LEU A 217 4.25 -6.70 -12.90
CA LEU A 217 4.21 -5.65 -11.88
C LEU A 217 5.12 -6.01 -10.70
N ILE A 218 5.10 -7.26 -10.24
CA ILE A 218 5.98 -7.72 -9.16
C ILE A 218 7.45 -7.75 -9.62
N ASP A 219 7.74 -8.17 -10.86
CA ASP A 219 9.09 -8.12 -11.44
C ASP A 219 9.66 -6.69 -11.40
N TYR A 220 8.82 -5.71 -11.74
CA TYR A 220 9.16 -4.30 -11.63
C TYR A 220 9.42 -3.87 -10.18
N ILE A 221 8.54 -4.24 -9.24
CA ILE A 221 8.69 -3.87 -7.82
C ILE A 221 9.96 -4.50 -7.22
N GLU A 222 10.30 -5.73 -7.58
CA GLU A 222 11.55 -6.38 -7.19
C GLU A 222 12.77 -5.66 -7.77
N SER A 223 12.73 -5.33 -9.08
CA SER A 223 13.80 -4.58 -9.74
C SER A 223 14.01 -3.20 -9.10
N PHE A 224 12.92 -2.48 -8.86
CA PHE A 224 12.90 -1.21 -8.13
C PHE A 224 13.56 -1.36 -6.76
N ALA A 225 13.16 -2.37 -5.98
CA ALA A 225 13.71 -2.60 -4.65
C ALA A 225 15.20 -2.95 -4.65
N ARG A 226 15.69 -3.67 -5.67
CA ARG A 226 17.12 -3.99 -5.80
C ARG A 226 17.97 -2.77 -6.13
N LYS A 227 17.48 -1.88 -6.98
CA LYS A 227 18.19 -0.65 -7.39
C LYS A 227 18.46 0.29 -6.21
N THR A 228 17.67 0.24 -5.13
CA THR A 228 17.88 1.10 -3.95
C THR A 228 19.15 0.75 -3.14
N ILE A 229 19.88 -0.32 -3.47
CA ILE A 229 21.22 -0.61 -2.88
C ILE A 229 22.34 0.08 -3.68
N GLU A 230 22.11 0.31 -4.97
CA GLU A 230 23.13 0.75 -5.92
C GLU A 230 23.29 2.28 -5.96
N THR A 231 22.46 3.01 -5.19
CA THR A 231 22.42 4.47 -5.09
C THR A 231 22.78 4.92 -3.67
#